data_AF-D5DJW4-F1
#
_entry.id   AF-D5DJW4-F1
#
_cell.length_a   1.000
_cell.length_b   1.000
_cell.length_c   1.000
_cell.angle_alpha   90.00
_cell.angle_beta   90.00
_cell.angle_gamma   90.00
#
_symmetry.space_group_name_H-M   'P 1'
#
loop_
_entity.id
_entity.type
_entity.pdbx_description
1 polymer ?
#
loop_
_entity_poly.entity_id
_entity_poly.type
_entity_poly.pdbx_seq_one_letter_code
_entity_poly.pdbx_strand_id
1 'polypeptide(L)' 'MRKDIYEYMQSRPKLNDFVREQPMWYRRLSRNPEELEKFELESKHYYKQTIPHKVEKFSNSIQMANMMFHMFQSMKNQ' A
#
# COMPACT_ATOMS: atom_id res chain seq x y z
N MET A 1 13.78 -14.24 -12.82
CA MET A 1 13.33 -14.73 -11.49
C MET A 1 13.10 -16.23 -11.58
N ARG A 2 13.53 -17.00 -10.57
CA ARG A 2 13.29 -18.44 -10.53
C ARG A 2 11.80 -18.74 -10.32
N LYS A 3 11.31 -19.86 -10.87
CA LYS A 3 9.88 -20.19 -10.94
C LYS A 3 9.26 -20.44 -9.56
N ASP A 4 9.98 -21.12 -8.68
CA ASP A 4 9.64 -21.35 -7.27
C ASP A 4 9.34 -20.05 -6.51
N ILE A 5 10.19 -19.03 -6.68
CA ILE A 5 10.02 -17.71 -6.05
C ILE A 5 8.79 -17.01 -6.61
N TYR A 6 8.58 -17.10 -7.92
CA TYR A 6 7.42 -16.51 -8.56
C TYR A 6 6.11 -17.16 -8.09
N GLU A 7 6.05 -18.50 -8.04
CA GLU A 7 4.91 -19.24 -7.49
C GLU A 7 4.68 -18.91 -6.01
N TYR A 8 5.76 -18.77 -5.23
CA TYR A 8 5.72 -18.34 -3.84
C TYR A 8 5.13 -16.93 -3.66
N MET A 9 5.49 -15.99 -4.53
CA MET A 9 4.91 -14.64 -4.53
C MET A 9 3.44 -14.64 -4.96
N GLN A 10 3.08 -15.44 -5.96
CA GLN A 10 1.68 -15.56 -6.40
C GLN A 10 0.78 -16.11 -5.29
N SER A 11 1.30 -17.02 -4.45
CA SER A 11 0.56 -17.50 -3.27
C SER A 11 0.34 -16.43 -2.20
N ARG A 12 1.04 -15.29 -2.25
CA ARG A 12 0.97 -14.20 -1.27
C ARG A 12 0.72 -12.85 -1.96
N PRO A 13 -0.56 -12.41 -2.08
CA PRO A 13 -0.92 -11.20 -2.79
C PRO A 13 -0.11 -9.96 -2.40
N LYS A 14 0.13 -9.75 -1.09
CA LYS A 14 0.95 -8.63 -0.59
C LYS A 14 2.39 -8.64 -1.11
N LEU A 15 3.00 -9.80 -1.22
CA LEU A 15 4.36 -9.90 -1.77
C LEU A 15 4.33 -9.61 -3.28
N ASN A 16 3.33 -10.13 -3.99
CA ASN A 16 3.14 -9.87 -5.42
C ASN A 16 2.95 -8.36 -5.70
N ASP A 17 2.11 -7.69 -4.91
CA ASP A 17 1.89 -6.25 -5.00
C ASP A 17 3.17 -5.47 -4.66
N PHE A 18 3.89 -5.87 -3.62
CA PHE A 18 5.15 -5.23 -3.24
C PHE A 18 6.23 -5.33 -4.34
N VAL A 19 6.34 -6.46 -5.04
CA VAL A 19 7.26 -6.57 -6.19
C VAL A 19 6.88 -5.61 -7.32
N ARG A 20 5.58 -5.39 -7.53
CA ARG A 20 5.08 -4.44 -8.56
C ARG A 20 5.34 -3.00 -8.16
N GLU A 21 5.16 -2.67 -6.88
CA GLU A 21 5.44 -1.35 -6.30
C GLU A 21 6.96 -1.05 -6.25
N GLN A 22 7.78 -2.09 -6.03
CA GLN A 22 9.24 -1.98 -5.90
C GLN A 22 9.97 -2.88 -6.90
N PRO A 23 10.05 -2.50 -8.20
CA PRO A 23 10.65 -3.32 -9.26
C PRO A 23 12.15 -3.57 -9.09
N MET A 24 12.82 -2.88 -8.16
CA MET A 24 14.19 -3.20 -7.74
C MET A 24 14.28 -4.63 -7.19
N TRP A 25 13.28 -5.08 -6.43
CA TRP A 25 13.25 -6.43 -5.86
C TRP A 25 13.09 -7.50 -6.93
N TYR A 26 12.34 -7.23 -8.00
CA TYR A 26 12.26 -8.16 -9.13
C TYR A 26 13.64 -8.42 -9.74
N ARG A 27 14.44 -7.37 -9.92
CA ARG A 27 15.81 -7.46 -10.45
C ARG A 27 16.76 -8.14 -9.46
N ARG A 28 16.67 -7.83 -8.17
CA ARG A 28 17.48 -8.45 -7.11
C ARG A 28 17.22 -9.94 -6.99
N LEU A 29 15.96 -10.35 -6.86
CA LEU A 29 15.57 -11.77 -6.74
C LEU A 29 15.77 -12.55 -8.04
N SER A 30 15.82 -11.87 -9.19
CA SER A 30 16.22 -12.50 -10.45
C SER A 30 17.72 -12.81 -10.52
N ARG A 31 18.57 -12.05 -9.83
CA ARG A 31 20.03 -12.25 -9.81
C ARG A 31 20.47 -13.11 -8.62
N ASN A 32 19.88 -12.88 -7.46
CA ASN A 32 20.14 -13.61 -6.22
C ASN A 32 18.81 -14.10 -5.60
N PRO A 33 18.43 -15.36 -5.87
CA PRO A 33 17.19 -15.94 -5.35
C PRO A 33 17.19 -16.10 -3.81
N GLU A 34 18.36 -16.10 -3.16
CA GLU A 34 18.49 -16.28 -1.70
C GLU A 34 18.05 -15.06 -0.90
N GLU A 35 17.84 -13.90 -1.55
CA GLU A 35 17.37 -12.68 -0.89
C GLU A 35 15.86 -12.67 -0.61
N LEU A 36 15.15 -13.80 -0.82
CA LEU A 36 13.72 -13.91 -0.60
C LEU A 36 13.30 -13.53 0.83
N GLU A 37 14.09 -13.94 1.83
CA GLU A 37 13.83 -13.60 3.23
C GLU A 37 13.95 -12.09 3.50
N LYS A 38 14.98 -11.45 2.92
CA LYS A 38 15.16 -9.99 3.01
C LYS A 38 14.01 -9.26 2.34
N PHE A 39 13.56 -9.75 1.19
CA PHE A 39 12.41 -9.22 0.47
C PHE A 39 11.13 -9.28 1.32
N GLU A 40 10.87 -10.38 2.02
CA GLU A 40 9.73 -10.50 2.93
C GLU A 40 9.79 -9.52 4.11
N LEU A 41 10.97 -9.39 4.71
CA LEU A 41 11.18 -8.48 5.82
C LEU A 41 10.89 -7.05 5.39
N GLU A 42 11.41 -6.66 4.23
CA GLU A 42 11.23 -5.33 3.63
C GLU A 42 9.77 -5.07 3.24
N SER A 43 9.08 -6.07 2.69
CA SER A 43 7.63 -5.99 2.46
C SER A 43 6.86 -5.74 3.76
N LYS A 44 7.22 -6.43 4.84
CA LYS A 44 6.61 -6.22 6.17
C LYS A 44 6.90 -4.81 6.68
N HIS A 45 8.10 -4.28 6.53
CA HIS A 45 8.44 -2.92 6.95
C HIS A 45 7.70 -1.86 6.12
N TYR A 46 7.68 -2.03 4.80
CA TYR A 46 6.96 -1.17 3.87
C TYR A 46 5.49 -1.06 4.26
N TYR A 47 4.77 -2.18 4.37
CA TYR A 47 3.34 -2.16 4.70
C TYR A 47 3.01 -1.82 6.15
N LYS A 48 3.91 -2.05 7.11
CA LYS A 48 3.71 -1.63 8.51
C LYS A 48 3.85 -0.12 8.71
N GLN A 49 4.53 0.59 7.80
CA GLN A 49 4.71 2.05 7.87
C GLN A 49 3.87 2.81 6.82
N THR A 50 3.22 2.14 5.87
CA THR A 50 2.48 2.77 4.76
C THR A 50 0.95 2.64 4.81
N ILE A 51 0.35 2.72 6.00
CA ILE A 51 -1.04 3.25 6.12
C ILE A 51 -1.10 4.77 6.41
N PRO A 52 -0.25 5.69 5.90
CA PRO A 52 -0.59 7.12 5.88
C PRO A 52 -1.41 7.51 4.66
N HIS A 53 -1.13 6.95 3.48
CA HIS A 53 -1.76 7.44 2.25
C HIS A 53 -3.21 7.00 2.04
N LYS A 54 -3.64 5.89 2.67
CA LYS A 54 -5.07 5.50 2.64
C LYS A 54 -5.92 6.27 3.65
N VAL A 55 -5.36 6.80 4.73
CA VAL A 55 -6.07 7.72 5.65
C VAL A 55 -6.08 9.15 5.12
N GLU A 56 -5.10 9.57 4.33
CA GLU A 56 -5.09 10.91 3.73
C GLU A 56 -6.27 11.12 2.76
N LYS A 57 -6.58 10.12 1.93
CA LYS A 57 -7.80 10.14 1.08
C LYS A 57 -9.09 10.09 1.90
N PHE A 58 -9.07 9.49 3.09
CA PHE A 58 -10.24 9.45 3.98
C PHE A 58 -10.47 10.80 4.68
N SER A 59 -9.39 11.50 5.08
CA SER A 59 -9.45 12.83 5.71
C SER A 59 -10.08 13.88 4.80
N ASN A 60 -9.70 13.92 3.52
CA ASN A 60 -10.24 14.89 2.55
C ASN A 60 -11.76 14.74 2.36
N SER A 61 -12.27 13.51 2.44
CA SER A 61 -13.70 13.22 2.30
C SER A 61 -14.49 13.71 3.53
N ILE A 62 -13.94 13.59 4.74
CA ILE A 62 -14.56 14.05 5.99
C ILE A 62 -14.55 15.59 6.07
N GLN A 63 -13.45 16.24 5.68
CA GLN A 63 -13.35 17.70 5.70
C GLN A 63 -14.40 18.38 4.81
N MET A 64 -14.64 17.84 3.60
CA MET A 64 -15.70 18.35 2.72
C MET A 64 -17.11 18.10 3.28
N ALA A 65 -17.36 16.95 3.93
CA ALA A 65 -18.64 16.65 4.57
C ALA A 65 -18.95 17.61 5.73
N ASN A 66 -17.95 17.97 6.55
CA ASN A 66 -18.12 18.95 7.62
C ASN A 66 -18.45 20.34 7.06
N MET A 67 -17.77 20.78 6.01
CA MET A 67 -18.05 22.07 5.37
C MET A 67 -19.48 22.14 4.83
N MET A 68 -19.95 21.09 4.13
CA MET A 68 -21.32 21.02 3.64
C MET A 68 -22.36 20.99 4.77
N PHE A 69 -22.10 20.28 5.86
CA PHE A 69 -22.99 20.22 7.02
C PHE A 69 -23.14 21.58 7.72
N HIS A 70 -22.04 22.32 7.87
CA HIS A 70 -22.08 23.69 8.42
C HIS A 70 -22.81 24.67 7.51
N MET A 71 -22.65 24.56 6.18
CA MET A 71 -23.42 25.36 5.22
C MET A 71 -24.93 25.04 5.31
N PHE A 72 -25.30 23.77 5.44
CA PHE A 72 -26.71 23.38 5.58
C PHE A 72 -27.36 23.91 6.87
N GLN A 73 -26.65 23.86 8.01
CA GLN A 73 -27.16 24.44 9.26
C GLN A 73 -27.33 25.96 9.19
N SER A 74 -26.37 26.66 8.58
CA SER A 74 -26.44 28.12 8.45
C SER A 74 -27.57 28.58 7.54
N MET A 75 -27.94 27.81 6.51
CA MET A 75 -29.10 28.10 5.67
C MET A 75 -30.43 27.81 6.35
N LYS A 76 -30.50 26.81 7.25
CA LYS A 76 -31.73 26.47 7.99
C LYS A 76 -32.03 27.44 9.15
N ASN A 77 -31.02 28.15 9.64
CA ASN A 77 -31.12 29.09 10.75
C ASN A 77 -31.33 30.56 10.30
N GLN A 78 -31.65 30.79 9.02
CA GLN A 78 -32.21 32.05 8.49
C GLN A 78 -33.71 31.88 8.25
#